data_AF-A0A946EX78-F1
#
_entry.id   AF-A0A946EX78-F1
#
_cell.length_a   1.000
_cell.length_b   1.000
_cell.length_c   1.000
_cell.angle_alpha   90.00
_cell.angle_beta   90.00
_cell.angle_gamma   90.00
#
_symmetry.space_group_name_H-M   'P 1'
#
loop_
_entity.id
_entity.type
_entity.pdbx_description
1 polymer ?
#
loop_
_entity_poly.entity_id
_entity_poly.type
_entity_poly.pdbx_seq_one_letter_code
_entity_poly.pdbx_strand_id
1 'polypeptide(L)'
;GAVIIRNTLIESAGSILPLTESTMIDPEMGTRHRAALGLTEEGDAIVLVVSEERGKVAASENGRFIHLDMDEMALRRYLNDRLFISSGE
;
A
#
# COMPACT_ATOMS: atom_id res chain seq x y z
N GLY A 1 3.46 6.10 -11.18
CA GLY A 1 3.15 4.68 -11.42
C GLY A 1 3.48 3.88 -10.18
N ALA A 2 3.09 2.61 -10.17
CA ALA A 2 3.32 1.65 -9.09
C ALA A 2 4.33 0.57 -9.51
N VAL A 3 4.91 -0.08 -8.52
CA VAL A 3 5.68 -1.32 -8.68
C VAL A 3 4.81 -2.45 -8.16
N ILE A 4 4.67 -3.51 -8.96
CA ILE A 4 3.90 -4.70 -8.59
C ILE A 4 4.90 -5.79 -8.21
N ILE A 5 4.76 -6.29 -6.99
CA ILE A 5 5.54 -7.40 -6.47
C ILE A 5 4.58 -8.57 -6.27
N ARG A 6 4.96 -9.73 -6.80
CA ARG A 6 4.24 -10.99 -6.61
C ARG A 6 5.26 -12.04 -6.22
N ASN A 7 4.97 -12.79 -5.15
CA ASN A 7 5.90 -13.73 -4.54
C ASN A 7 7.22 -13.04 -4.15
N THR A 8 8.30 -13.35 -4.86
CA THR A 8 9.64 -12.78 -4.62
C THR A 8 10.16 -12.05 -5.86
N LEU A 9 9.28 -11.67 -6.78
CA LEU A 9 9.63 -11.06 -8.06
C LEU A 9 8.92 -9.72 -8.25
N ILE A 10 9.62 -8.79 -8.89
CA ILE A 10 9.02 -7.57 -9.42
C ILE A 10 8.42 -7.93 -10.78
N GLU A 11 7.09 -8.01 -10.84
CA GLU A 11 6.36 -8.32 -12.08
C GLU A 11 6.38 -7.14 -13.05
N SER A 12 6.23 -5.92 -12.50
CA SER A 12 6.21 -4.71 -13.30
C SER A 12 6.56 -3.46 -12.50
N ALA A 13 6.96 -2.41 -13.23
CA ALA A 13 7.18 -1.07 -12.69
C ALA A 13 6.53 -0.04 -13.62
N GLY A 14 6.14 1.11 -13.06
CA GLY A 14 5.46 2.16 -13.82
C GLY A 14 3.98 1.88 -14.08
N SER A 15 3.39 0.87 -13.45
CA SER A 15 1.99 0.49 -13.65
C SER A 15 1.04 1.62 -13.27
N ILE A 16 -0.05 1.75 -14.02
CA ILE A 16 -1.17 2.63 -13.69
C ILE A 16 -2.15 1.81 -12.86
N LEU A 17 -2.56 2.35 -11.72
CA LEU A 17 -3.51 1.72 -10.82
C LEU A 17 -4.86 2.44 -10.89
N PRO A 18 -5.98 1.74 -10.59
CA PRO A 18 -7.26 2.40 -10.38
C PRO A 18 -7.15 3.39 -9.22
N LEU A 19 -7.81 4.54 -9.35
CA LEU A 19 -7.93 5.51 -8.27
C LEU A 19 -9.28 5.29 -7.60
N THR A 20 -9.30 5.26 -6.27
CA THR A 20 -10.55 5.31 -5.51
C THR A 20 -11.35 6.57 -5.85
N GLU A 21 -12.66 6.41 -5.95
CA GLU A 21 -13.64 7.49 -6.10
C GLU A 21 -14.22 7.93 -4.74
N SER A 22 -13.74 7.34 -3.64
CA SER A 22 -14.23 7.64 -2.29
C SER A 22 -14.02 9.11 -1.93
N THR A 23 -15.11 9.77 -1.53
CA THR A 23 -15.10 11.16 -1.06
C THR A 23 -14.65 11.29 0.40
N MET A 24 -14.45 10.17 1.10
CA MET A 24 -14.06 10.13 2.52
C MET A 24 -12.54 10.21 2.73
N ILE A 25 -11.77 10.51 1.67
CA ILE A 25 -10.32 10.61 1.74
C ILE A 25 -9.90 11.99 2.22
N ASP A 26 -8.85 12.01 3.05
CA ASP A 26 -8.22 13.24 3.50
C ASP A 26 -7.79 14.09 2.28
N PRO A 27 -8.17 15.38 2.21
CA PRO A 27 -7.79 16.26 1.11
C PRO A 27 -6.28 16.35 0.86
N GLU A 28 -5.46 16.10 1.88
CA GLU A 28 -3.99 16.10 1.78
C GLU A 28 -3.43 14.85 1.09
N MET A 29 -4.26 13.82 0.89
CA MET A 29 -3.84 12.58 0.23
C MET A 29 -3.80 12.74 -1.28
N GLY A 30 -2.58 12.81 -1.81
CA GLY A 30 -2.30 12.86 -3.25
C GLY A 30 -2.65 11.59 -4.04
N THR A 31 -2.33 11.60 -5.34
CA THR A 31 -2.70 10.53 -6.28
C THR A 31 -2.15 9.15 -5.93
N ARG A 32 -0.97 9.05 -5.30
CA ARG A 32 -0.43 7.76 -4.85
C ARG A 32 -1.28 7.11 -3.76
N HIS A 33 -1.81 7.90 -2.83
CA HIS A 33 -2.70 7.41 -1.79
C HIS A 33 -4.03 6.93 -2.38
N ARG A 34 -4.60 7.71 -3.32
CA ARG A 34 -5.82 7.30 -4.03
C ARG A 34 -5.64 6.03 -4.85
N ALA A 35 -4.49 5.88 -5.51
CA ALA A 35 -4.12 4.67 -6.23
C ALA A 35 -3.99 3.44 -5.33
N ALA A 36 -3.41 3.64 -4.14
CA ALA A 36 -3.27 2.58 -3.16
C ALA A 36 -4.63 2.10 -2.66
N LEU A 37 -5.50 3.03 -2.27
CA LEU A 37 -6.87 2.71 -1.88
C LEU A 37 -7.63 2.02 -3.01
N GLY A 38 -7.63 2.60 -4.22
CA GLY A 38 -8.35 2.04 -5.37
C GLY A 38 -7.94 0.61 -5.69
N LEU A 39 -6.64 0.30 -5.70
CA LEU A 39 -6.20 -1.08 -5.92
C LEU A 39 -6.65 -2.02 -4.80
N THR A 40 -6.61 -1.56 -3.54
CA THR A 40 -7.04 -2.38 -2.39
C THR A 40 -8.55 -2.45 -2.18
N GLU A 41 -9.35 -1.63 -2.88
CA GLU A 41 -10.81 -1.75 -2.94
C GLU A 41 -11.23 -2.90 -3.86
N GLU A 42 -10.47 -3.12 -4.94
CA GLU A 42 -10.77 -4.12 -5.96
C GLU A 42 -10.10 -5.49 -5.71
N GLY A 43 -9.25 -5.61 -4.70
CA GLY A 43 -8.51 -6.84 -4.42
C GLY A 43 -7.91 -6.93 -3.02
N ASP A 44 -7.23 -8.05 -2.77
CA ASP A 44 -6.56 -8.38 -1.51
C ASP A 44 -5.10 -7.90 -1.45
N ALA A 45 -4.69 -7.07 -2.41
CA ALA A 45 -3.35 -6.52 -2.45
C ALA A 45 -3.07 -5.66 -1.21
N ILE A 46 -1.85 -5.76 -0.72
CA ILE A 46 -1.29 -4.82 0.26
C ILE A 46 -0.51 -3.78 -0.51
N VAL A 47 -0.81 -2.50 -0.29
CA VAL A 47 -0.11 -1.41 -0.98
C VAL A 47 0.60 -0.52 0.03
N LEU A 48 1.90 -0.35 -0.18
CA LEU A 48 2.72 0.61 0.55
C LEU A 48 2.84 1.91 -0.23
N VAL A 49 2.74 3.03 0.48
CA VAL A 49 2.90 4.38 -0.08
C VAL A 49 3.90 5.15 0.75
N VAL A 50 4.82 5.84 0.07
CA VAL A 50 5.67 6.86 0.69
C VAL A 50 5.20 8.22 0.21
N SER A 51 4.86 9.10 1.15
CA SER A 51 4.50 10.49 0.85
C SER A 51 5.73 11.24 0.31
N GLU A 52 5.59 11.84 -0.87
CA GLU A 52 6.67 12.67 -1.46
C GLU A 52 6.94 13.92 -0.65
N GLU A 53 5.89 14.49 -0.07
CA GLU A 53 5.95 15.76 0.64
C GLU A 53 6.48 15.59 2.07
N ARG A 54 6.16 14.46 2.70
CA ARG A 54 6.39 14.26 4.14
C ARG A 54 7.37 13.12 4.44
N GLY A 55 7.73 12.30 3.44
CA GLY A 55 8.57 11.12 3.62
C GLY A 55 7.95 10.00 4.46
N LYS A 56 6.68 10.13 4.84
CA LYS A 56 5.96 9.21 5.72
C LYS A 56 5.51 7.97 4.96
N VAL A 57 5.62 6.81 5.59
CA VAL A 57 5.15 5.53 5.04
C VAL A 57 3.74 5.23 5.52
N ALA A 58 2.88 4.81 4.62
CA ALA A 58 1.53 4.33 4.90
C ALA A 58 1.29 2.97 4.23
N ALA A 59 0.36 2.20 4.78
CA ALA A 59 -0.09 0.93 4.21
C ALA A 59 -1.60 0.94 4.06
N SER A 60 -2.10 0.50 2.90
CA SER A 60 -3.52 0.27 2.65
C SER A 60 -3.82 -1.20 2.39
N GLU A 61 -4.98 -1.64 2.89
CA GLU A 61 -5.58 -2.95 2.67
C GLU A 61 -7.11 -2.81 2.68
N ASN A 62 -7.82 -3.61 1.89
CA ASN A 62 -9.29 -3.65 1.87
C ASN A 62 -9.95 -2.26 1.80
N GLY A 63 -9.42 -1.39 0.93
CA GLY A 63 -9.91 -0.04 0.69
C GLY A 63 -9.74 0.94 1.85
N ARG A 64 -8.83 0.68 2.79
CA ARG A 64 -8.55 1.59 3.92
C ARG A 64 -7.05 1.66 4.23
N PHE A 65 -6.62 2.78 4.78
CA PHE A 65 -5.29 2.89 5.39
C PHE A 65 -5.30 2.23 6.76
N ILE A 66 -4.50 1.18 6.92
CA ILE A 66 -4.38 0.41 8.17
C ILE A 66 -3.32 1.05 9.08
N HIS A 67 -2.30 1.64 8.46
CA HIS A 67 -1.27 2.40 9.14
C HIS A 67 -0.96 3.69 8.38
N LEU A 68 -0.81 4.77 9.14
CA LEU A 68 -0.32 6.05 8.69
C LEU A 68 0.96 6.36 9.47
N ASP A 69 1.97 6.90 8.79
CA ASP A 69 3.22 7.37 9.41
C ASP A 69 4.00 6.27 10.15
N MET A 70 4.27 5.16 9.46
CA MET A 70 5.08 4.08 10.01
C MET A 70 6.57 4.44 9.98
N ASP A 71 7.24 4.18 11.10
CA ASP A 71 8.69 4.08 11.15
C ASP A 71 9.18 2.72 10.60
N GLU A 72 10.50 2.56 10.50
CA GLU A 72 11.13 1.34 9.98
C GLU A 72 10.72 0.09 10.78
N MET A 73 10.65 0.20 12.11
CA MET A 73 10.36 -0.92 12.99
C MET A 73 8.90 -1.38 12.83
N ALA A 74 7.97 -0.43 12.79
CA ALA A 74 6.56 -0.67 12.55
C ALA A 74 6.33 -1.28 11.16
N LEU A 75 6.96 -0.72 10.12
CA LEU A 75 6.86 -1.23 8.76
C LEU A 75 7.37 -2.67 8.66
N ARG A 76 8.55 -2.95 9.24
CA ARG A 76 9.13 -4.30 9.23
C ARG A 76 8.23 -5.30 9.95
N ARG A 77 7.68 -4.92 11.11
CA ARG A 77 6.74 -5.78 11.85
C ARG A 77 5.48 -6.04 11.05
N TYR A 78 4.91 -5.01 10.45
CA TYR A 78 3.71 -5.09 9.63
C TYR A 78 3.90 -6.03 8.43
N LEU A 79 5.00 -5.88 7.69
CA LEU A 79 5.29 -6.74 6.54
C LEU A 79 5.57 -8.19 6.95
N ASN A 80 6.26 -8.40 8.07
CA ASN A 80 6.47 -9.75 8.59
C ASN A 80 5.15 -10.43 8.96
N ASP A 81 4.23 -9.72 9.61
CA ASP A 81 2.94 -10.27 10.01
C ASP A 81 2.04 -10.59 8.80
N ARG A 82 2.05 -9.71 7.80
CA ARG A 82 1.15 -9.82 6.64
C ARG A 82 1.66 -10.70 5.51
N LEU A 83 2.95 -10.63 5.18
CA LEU A 83 3.53 -11.33 4.03
C LEU A 83 4.19 -12.65 4.41
N PHE A 84 4.61 -12.82 5.66
CA PHE A 84 5.14 -14.07 6.17
C PHE A 84 4.09 -14.78 7.02
N ILE A 85 3.01 -15.22 6.38
CA ILE A 85 2.35 -16.43 6.85
C ILE A 85 3.40 -17.52 6.68
N SER A 86 3.83 -18.08 7.81
CA SER A 86 4.67 -19.26 7.94
C SER A 86 4.68 -20.08 6.66
N SER A 87 5.87 -20.26 6.08
CA SER A 87 6.19 -21.51 5.38
C SER A 87 6.05 -22.64 6.41
N GLY A 88 4.81 -22.98 6.75
CA GLY A 88 4.40 -24.04 7.65
C GLY A 88 3.73 -25.08 6.80
N GLU A 89 4.50 -26.13 6.53
CA GLU A 89 4.14 -27.47 6.03
C GLU A 89 3.36 -27.59 4.71
#